data_AF-A0A2V9F594-F1
#
_entry.id   AF-A0A2V9F594-F1
#
_cell.length_a   1.000
_cell.length_b   1.000
_cell.length_c   1.000
_cell.angle_alpha   90.00
_cell.angle_beta   90.00
_cell.angle_gamma   90.00
#
_symmetry.space_group_name_H-M   'P 1'
#
loop_
_entity.id
_entity.type
_entity.pdbx_description
1 polymer ?
#
loop_
_entity_poly.entity_id
_entity_poly.type
_entity_poly.pdbx_seq_one_letter_code
_entity_poly.pdbx_strand_id
1 'polypeptide(L)'
;MARYSAFLGRRVEVQYRAGDILLPASGTFVADSGRSIFLEQNLDQRGQHRHFRWEIPYQYLVRIVERPDSGASANATSVPVASKAALEAPVETDIAEKPLSAAAAAASAGGAPGILPLSHRPKTA
;
A
#
# COMPACT_ATOMS: atom_id res chain seq x y z
N MET A 1 -17.53 -21.63 7.89
CA MET A 1 -17.80 -21.50 6.44
C MET A 1 -16.77 -20.53 5.88
N ALA A 2 -16.03 -20.91 4.83
CA ALA A 2 -14.94 -20.10 4.25
C ALA A 2 -15.54 -19.06 3.28
N ARG A 3 -15.54 -17.77 3.67
CA ARG A 3 -16.23 -16.67 2.95
C ARG A 3 -15.44 -16.17 1.75
N TYR A 4 -14.13 -16.30 1.78
CA TYR A 4 -13.22 -15.70 0.81
C TYR A 4 -12.43 -16.76 0.04
N SER A 5 -12.96 -17.98 -0.02
CA SER A 5 -12.36 -19.10 -0.75
C SER A 5 -12.12 -18.80 -2.23
N ALA A 6 -12.92 -17.91 -2.84
CA ALA A 6 -12.73 -17.46 -4.22
C ALA A 6 -11.37 -16.78 -4.48
N PHE A 7 -10.73 -16.25 -3.43
CA PHE A 7 -9.44 -15.57 -3.52
C PHE A 7 -8.24 -16.52 -3.31
N LEU A 8 -8.46 -17.79 -2.95
CA LEU A 8 -7.38 -18.76 -2.73
C LEU A 8 -6.45 -18.86 -3.95
N GLY A 9 -5.15 -18.81 -3.70
CA GLY A 9 -4.09 -18.83 -4.70
C GLY A 9 -3.91 -17.52 -5.46
N ARG A 10 -4.76 -16.51 -5.23
CA ARG A 10 -4.68 -15.22 -5.93
C ARG A 10 -3.93 -14.19 -5.11
N ARG A 11 -3.33 -13.23 -5.79
CA ARG A 11 -2.75 -12.06 -5.13
C ARG A 11 -3.84 -11.07 -4.78
N VAL A 12 -3.89 -10.69 -3.51
CA VAL A 12 -4.89 -9.78 -2.99
C VAL A 12 -4.24 -8.68 -2.17
N GLU A 13 -4.97 -7.58 -2.09
CA GLU A 13 -4.74 -6.53 -1.12
C GLU A 13 -5.92 -6.48 -0.16
N VAL A 14 -5.60 -6.56 1.11
CA VAL A 14 -6.54 -6.57 2.21
C VAL A 14 -6.34 -5.28 3.01
N GLN A 15 -7.42 -4.58 3.30
CA GLN A 15 -7.43 -3.55 4.32
C GLN A 15 -7.99 -4.15 5.61
N TYR A 16 -7.24 -4.01 6.69
CA TYR A 16 -7.63 -4.51 8.00
C TYR A 16 -7.45 -3.45 9.08
N ARG A 17 -8.23 -3.56 10.15
CA ARG A 17 -8.17 -2.66 11.31
C ARG A 17 -7.21 -3.21 12.35
N ALA A 18 -6.22 -2.42 12.75
CA ALA A 18 -5.33 -2.71 13.86
C ALA A 18 -5.46 -1.58 14.91
N GLY A 19 -6.22 -1.83 15.97
CA GLY A 19 -6.63 -0.75 16.88
C GLY A 19 -7.45 0.28 16.13
N ASP A 20 -7.09 1.57 16.20
CA ASP A 20 -7.84 2.65 15.52
C ASP A 20 -7.33 2.98 14.12
N ILE A 21 -6.39 2.19 13.59
CA ILE A 21 -5.74 2.45 12.31
C ILE A 21 -6.16 1.38 11.29
N LEU A 22 -6.36 1.79 10.04
CA LEU A 22 -6.53 0.89 8.90
C LEU A 22 -5.19 0.67 8.22
N LEU A 23 -4.78 -0.58 8.12
CA LEU A 23 -3.52 -0.99 7.51
C LEU A 23 -3.80 -1.83 6.25
N PRO A 24 -3.06 -1.57 5.16
CA PRO A 24 -3.06 -2.46 4.00
C PRO A 24 -2.08 -3.61 4.23
N ALA A 25 -2.52 -4.83 3.92
CA ALA A 25 -1.67 -6.00 3.76
C ALA A 25 -1.82 -6.52 2.33
N SER A 26 -0.71 -6.84 1.69
CA SER A 26 -0.72 -7.46 0.37
C SER A 26 -0.03 -8.82 0.42
N GLY A 27 -0.51 -9.76 -0.36
CA GLY A 27 0.04 -11.10 -0.42
C GLY A 27 -0.82 -12.05 -1.24
N THR A 28 -0.32 -13.25 -1.45
CA THR A 28 -1.09 -14.35 -2.01
C THR A 28 -1.99 -14.90 -0.92
N PHE A 29 -3.28 -15.06 -1.21
CA PHE A 29 -4.22 -15.64 -0.26
C PHE A 29 -4.05 -17.16 -0.23
N VAL A 30 -3.60 -17.71 0.89
CA VAL A 30 -3.18 -19.13 0.97
C VAL A 30 -4.19 -19.99 1.71
N ALA A 31 -4.89 -19.44 2.69
CA ALA A 31 -5.89 -20.20 3.45
C ALA A 31 -7.01 -19.32 4.02
N ASP A 32 -8.16 -19.96 4.24
CA ASP A 32 -9.32 -19.42 4.95
C ASP A 32 -9.76 -20.45 6.00
N SER A 33 -9.58 -20.13 7.28
CA SER A 33 -9.98 -21.02 8.38
C SER A 33 -11.46 -20.89 8.76
N GLY A 34 -12.19 -19.98 8.14
CA GLY A 34 -13.53 -19.57 8.57
C GLY A 34 -13.53 -18.60 9.76
N ARG A 35 -12.38 -18.35 10.40
CA ARG A 35 -12.20 -17.34 11.47
C ARG A 35 -11.20 -16.25 11.10
N SER A 36 -10.16 -16.63 10.39
CA SER A 36 -9.09 -15.76 9.90
C SER A 36 -8.75 -16.13 8.47
N ILE A 37 -8.22 -15.15 7.73
CA ILE A 37 -7.57 -15.38 6.44
C ILE A 37 -6.06 -15.38 6.61
N PHE A 38 -5.38 -16.10 5.73
CA PHE A 38 -3.93 -16.18 5.72
C PHE A 38 -3.38 -15.69 4.38
N LEU A 39 -2.48 -14.72 4.44
CA LEU A 39 -1.78 -14.19 3.27
C LEU A 39 -0.29 -14.49 3.40
N GLU A 40 0.35 -14.85 2.29
CA GLU A 40 1.79 -15.02 2.21
C GLU A 40 2.39 -14.02 1.23
N GLN A 41 3.50 -13.39 1.61
CA GLN A 41 4.23 -12.45 0.78
C GLN A 41 5.71 -12.79 0.85
N ASN A 42 6.30 -13.02 -0.33
CA ASN A 42 7.73 -13.15 -0.50
C ASN A 42 8.28 -11.80 -0.99
N LEU A 43 9.30 -11.29 -0.31
CA LEU A 43 9.96 -10.03 -0.59
C LEU A 43 11.46 -10.30 -0.76
N ASP A 44 11.92 -10.22 -2.00
CA ASP A 44 13.34 -10.37 -2.31
C ASP A 44 13.97 -8.98 -2.32
N GLN A 45 14.52 -8.56 -1.18
CA GLN A 45 15.16 -7.26 -1.02
C GLN A 45 16.67 -7.43 -0.85
N ARG A 46 17.45 -6.88 -1.79
CA ARG A 46 18.94 -6.86 -1.75
C ARG A 46 19.57 -8.25 -1.53
N GLY A 47 19.04 -9.28 -2.20
CA GLY A 47 19.51 -10.66 -2.08
C GLY A 47 19.07 -11.38 -0.80
N GLN A 48 18.23 -10.75 0.03
CA GLN A 48 17.59 -11.40 1.17
C GLN A 48 16.15 -11.74 0.83
N HIS A 49 15.82 -13.02 0.90
CA HIS A 49 14.46 -13.51 0.72
C HIS A 49 13.74 -13.41 2.06
N ARG A 50 12.77 -12.50 2.16
CA ARG A 50 11.92 -12.33 3.34
C ARG A 50 10.57 -12.94 3.06
N HIS A 51 10.16 -13.86 3.91
CA HIS A 51 8.84 -14.45 3.87
C HIS A 51 7.99 -13.87 5.00
N PHE A 52 6.88 -13.25 4.65
CA PHE A 52 5.91 -12.72 5.58
C PHE A 52 4.60 -13.48 5.46
N ARG A 53 4.06 -13.91 6.60
CA ARG A 53 2.77 -14.56 6.68
C ARG A 53 1.86 -13.75 7.59
N TRP A 54 0.77 -13.25 7.02
CA TRP A 54 -0.25 -12.50 7.73
C TRP A 54 -1.38 -13.44 8.16
N GLU A 55 -1.82 -13.30 9.40
CA GLU A 55 -3.09 -13.84 9.88
C GLU A 55 -4.01 -12.66 10.20
N ILE A 56 -5.13 -12.57 9.49
CA ILE A 56 -6.09 -11.47 9.66
C ILE A 56 -7.45 -12.07 10.07
N PRO A 57 -7.87 -11.90 11.33
CA PRO A 57 -9.19 -12.31 11.77
C PRO A 57 -10.31 -11.58 11.01
N TYR A 58 -11.42 -12.26 10.76
CA TYR A 58 -12.56 -11.66 10.06
C TYR A 58 -13.14 -10.43 10.73
N GLN A 59 -13.05 -10.38 12.06
CA GLN A 59 -13.49 -9.23 12.84
C GLN A 59 -12.79 -7.92 12.44
N TYR A 60 -11.55 -8.03 11.94
CA TYR A 60 -10.74 -6.88 11.56
C TYR A 60 -10.67 -6.67 10.05
N LEU A 61 -11.28 -7.54 9.26
CA LEU A 61 -11.28 -7.44 7.81
C LEU A 61 -12.25 -6.34 7.36
N VAL A 62 -11.74 -5.31 6.69
CA VAL A 62 -12.57 -4.21 6.17
C VAL A 62 -12.87 -4.43 4.69
N ARG A 63 -11.83 -4.75 3.90
CA ARG A 63 -11.96 -4.92 2.45
C ARG A 63 -10.92 -5.89 1.94
N ILE A 64 -11.29 -6.66 0.92
CA ILE A 64 -10.36 -7.46 0.12
C ILE A 64 -10.54 -7.11 -1.35
N VAL A 65 -9.43 -6.96 -2.05
CA VAL A 65 -9.39 -6.64 -3.48
C VAL A 65 -8.40 -7.57 -4.14
N GLU A 66 -8.80 -8.21 -5.23
CA GLU A 66 -7.88 -8.96 -6.07
C GLU A 66 -6.96 -7.97 -6.82
N ARG A 67 -5.65 -8.19 -6.71
CA ARG A 67 -4.65 -7.45 -7.47
C ARG A 67 -4.13 -8.36 -8.58
N PRO A 68 -4.23 -7.96 -9.86
CA PRO A 68 -3.63 -8.73 -10.93
C PRO A 68 -2.11 -8.75 -10.72
N ASP A 69 -1.52 -9.94 -10.64
CA ASP A 69 -0.07 -10.09 -10.51
C ASP A 69 0.58 -9.53 -11.77
N SER A 70 1.31 -8.41 -11.68
CA SER A 70 1.97 -7.76 -12.82
C SER A 70 3.11 -8.58 -13.45
N GLY A 71 3.25 -9.86 -13.09
CA GLY A 71 4.19 -10.83 -13.66
C GLY A 71 3.56 -12.05 -14.33
N ALA A 72 2.23 -12.23 -14.27
CA ALA A 72 1.54 -13.34 -14.93
C ALA A 72 0.76 -12.81 -16.16
N SER A 73 1.51 -12.47 -17.21
CA SER A 73 0.92 -12.24 -18.53
C SER A 73 0.50 -13.58 -19.16
N ALA A 74 -0.69 -13.55 -19.77
CA ALA A 74 -1.27 -14.51 -20.71
C ALA A 74 -1.82 -15.83 -20.13
N ASN A 75 -3.10 -15.85 -19.76
CA ASN A 75 -4.15 -16.43 -20.62
C ASN A 75 -5.53 -16.27 -19.96
N ALA A 76 -6.20 -15.16 -20.26
CA ALA A 76 -7.65 -15.09 -20.15
C ALA A 76 -8.14 -14.31 -21.37
N THR A 77 -8.47 -15.06 -22.42
CA THR A 77 -9.27 -14.60 -23.55
C THR A 77 -10.47 -13.80 -23.03
N SER A 78 -10.31 -12.49 -23.01
CA SER A 78 -11.38 -11.54 -22.75
C SER A 78 -11.96 -11.22 -24.12
N VAL A 79 -13.05 -11.91 -24.43
CA VAL A 79 -13.89 -11.63 -25.60
C VAL A 79 -14.41 -10.20 -25.46
N PRO A 80 -14.29 -9.34 -26.49
CA PRO A 80 -14.75 -7.96 -26.38
C PRO A 80 -16.27 -7.92 -26.55
N VAL A 81 -17.00 -7.64 -25.47
CA VAL A 81 -18.37 -7.12 -25.60
C VAL A 81 -18.27 -5.60 -25.57
N ALA A 82 -18.28 -5.04 -26.78
CA ALA A 82 -18.45 -3.63 -27.02
C ALA A 82 -19.73 -3.12 -26.35
N SER A 83 -19.59 -2.19 -25.42
CA SER A 83 -20.64 -1.23 -25.10
C SER A 83 -20.14 0.14 -25.51
N LYS A 84 -20.57 0.53 -26.72
CA LYS A 84 -20.37 1.84 -27.31
C LYS A 84 -21.51 2.76 -26.86
N ALA A 85 -21.16 3.76 -26.06
CA ALA A 85 -21.74 5.11 -25.98
C ALA A 85 -20.77 5.91 -25.08
N ALA A 86 -19.75 6.63 -25.55
CA ALA A 86 -19.70 7.73 -26.52
C ALA A 86 -20.70 8.84 -26.19
N LEU A 87 -20.24 9.86 -25.45
CA LEU A 87 -20.27 11.31 -25.77
C LEU A 87 -19.83 12.06 -24.49
N GLU A 88 -18.59 12.54 -24.46
CA GLU A 88 -18.22 13.97 -24.55
C GLU A 88 -18.22 14.65 -23.17
N ALA A 89 -17.07 14.93 -22.57
CA ALA A 89 -16.13 16.04 -22.81
C ALA A 89 -16.23 17.06 -21.65
N PRO A 90 -15.11 17.69 -21.25
CA PRO A 90 -14.97 18.35 -19.96
C PRO A 90 -15.54 19.78 -20.03
N VAL A 91 -16.41 20.13 -19.08
CA VAL A 91 -16.81 21.53 -18.87
C VAL A 91 -15.96 22.13 -17.76
N GLU A 92 -14.90 22.77 -18.24
CA GLU A 92 -14.27 23.97 -17.75
C GLU A 92 -15.23 24.89 -16.97
N THR A 93 -14.80 25.33 -15.79
CA THR A 93 -15.20 26.62 -15.22
C THR A 93 -13.91 27.35 -14.87
N ASP A 94 -13.29 27.92 -15.89
CA ASP A 94 -12.45 29.10 -15.76
C ASP A 94 -13.32 30.26 -15.28
N ILE A 95 -12.93 30.99 -14.23
CA ILE A 95 -12.77 32.45 -14.25
C ILE A 95 -11.77 32.89 -13.16
N ALA A 96 -10.67 33.48 -13.64
CA ALA A 96 -9.85 34.56 -13.07
C ALA A 96 -8.88 34.25 -11.90
N GLU A 97 -7.59 34.09 -12.16
CA GLU A 97 -6.58 35.13 -12.50
C GLU A 97 -6.12 35.97 -11.30
N LYS A 98 -4.92 35.69 -10.75
CA LYS A 98 -3.78 36.63 -10.72
C LYS A 98 -2.54 35.98 -10.03
N PRO A 99 -1.39 35.88 -10.73
CA PRO A 99 -0.11 35.60 -10.10
C PRO A 99 0.59 36.92 -9.75
N LEU A 100 1.16 37.03 -8.54
CA LEU A 100 2.14 38.06 -8.23
C LEU A 100 3.37 37.42 -7.61
N SER A 101 4.40 37.37 -8.45
CA SER A 101 5.78 37.09 -8.09
C SER A 101 6.40 38.22 -7.26
N ALA A 102 7.47 37.84 -6.55
CA ALA A 102 8.62 38.65 -6.11
C ALA A 102 8.36 39.58 -4.89
N ALA A 103 9.25 39.74 -3.92
CA ALA A 103 10.66 39.37 -3.78
C ALA A 103 11.03 39.34 -2.28
N ALA A 104 12.19 38.75 -1.98
CA ALA A 104 13.25 39.19 -1.04
C ALA A 104 12.88 39.77 0.35
N ALA A 105 13.64 39.65 1.43
CA ALA A 105 14.85 38.98 1.88
C ALA A 105 15.13 39.63 3.26
N ALA A 106 15.59 38.87 4.27
CA ALA A 106 16.46 39.28 5.40
C ALA A 106 16.28 38.24 6.54
N ALA A 107 17.22 37.33 6.82
CA ALA A 107 18.56 37.50 7.40
C ALA A 107 18.57 37.54 8.95
N SER A 108 19.54 36.78 9.50
CA SER A 108 19.97 36.60 10.91
C SER A 108 19.30 35.41 11.62
N ALA A 109 20.00 34.48 12.28
CA ALA A 109 21.42 34.26 12.58
C ALA A 109 21.58 32.73 12.79
N GLY A 110 22.64 32.07 12.30
CA GLY A 110 23.88 31.91 13.07
C GLY A 110 23.77 30.78 14.11
N GLY A 111 24.27 29.58 13.80
CA GLY A 111 24.42 28.50 14.79
C GLY A 111 24.84 27.16 14.19
N ALA A 112 25.99 26.65 14.63
CA ALA A 112 26.78 25.54 14.08
C ALA A 112 26.13 24.13 14.13
N PRO A 113 26.66 23.13 13.38
CA PRO A 113 26.16 21.75 13.43
C PRO A 113 26.62 21.08 14.73
N GLY A 114 25.66 20.79 15.62
CA GLY A 114 25.89 20.12 16.89
C GLY A 114 26.04 18.61 16.72
N ILE A 115 27.25 18.17 16.99
CA ILE A 115 27.79 16.80 17.01
C ILE A 115 26.97 15.85 17.91
N LEU A 116 26.76 14.61 17.45
CA LEU A 116 26.17 13.49 18.19
C LEU A 116 26.98 13.15 19.45
N PRO A 117 26.36 13.00 20.63
CA PRO A 117 27.01 12.34 21.76
C PRO A 117 26.85 10.81 21.68
N LEU A 118 27.96 10.12 21.42
CA LEU A 118 28.12 8.69 21.67
C LEU A 118 27.98 8.42 23.18
N SER A 119 26.94 7.70 23.59
CA SER A 119 26.81 7.24 24.97
C SER A 119 27.90 6.23 25.31
N HIS A 120 28.81 6.67 26.19
CA HIS A 120 29.90 5.90 26.75
C HIS A 120 29.41 4.75 27.65
N ARG A 121 30.04 3.59 27.45
CA ARG A 121 30.03 2.38 28.28
C ARG A 121 30.70 2.61 29.65
N PRO A 122 30.23 1.97 30.73
CA PRO A 122 31.09 1.52 31.82
C PRO A 122 31.30 0.00 31.76
N LYS A 123 32.57 -0.42 31.83
CA LYS A 123 33.01 -1.81 32.05
C LYS A 123 33.27 -1.93 33.55
N THR A 124 32.54 -2.78 34.25
CA THR A 124 32.83 -3.14 35.65
C THR A 124 33.64 -4.44 35.66
N ALA A 125 34.53 -4.51 36.67
CA ALA A 125 35.66 -5.42 36.84
C ALA A 125 35.30 -6.92 36.86
#